data_AF-A0A6A5U479-F1
#
_entry.id   AF-A0A6A5U479-F1
#
_cell.length_a   1.000
_cell.length_b   1.000
_cell.length_c   1.000
_cell.angle_alpha   90.00
_cell.angle_beta   90.00
_cell.angle_gamma   90.00
#
_symmetry.space_group_name_H-M   'P 1'
#
loop_
_entity.id
_entity.type
_entity.pdbx_description
1 polymer ?
#
loop_
_entity_poly.entity_id
_entity_poly.type
_entity_poly.pdbx_seq_one_letter_code
_entity_poly.pdbx_strand_id
1 'polypeptide(L)'
;MNTTGHTRHTTFESAKMPLAQRNPALAEKIEQLRLTIAPIVHVQTGIPPPSFPSCMLQLFLLTESELDAMAEYYSQTSLSPMTNVCNAHLLSPCDLKNAYPQTMDWSRPFLNTDPTLPENCKLTDIERLKVKMRMFARFIGMRGAETPKWEYERQVEILRNKIEKSVREEENVSREKFCWGKDRRMS
;
A
#
# COMPACT_ATOMS: atom_id res chain seq x y z
N MET A 1 33.85 -61.33 -41.69
CA MET A 1 33.61 -61.16 -40.23
C MET A 1 33.92 -59.72 -39.89
N ASN A 2 32.94 -58.82 -40.00
CA ASN A 2 33.15 -57.39 -39.69
C ASN A 2 32.11 -57.00 -38.63
N THR A 3 32.55 -56.83 -37.39
CA THR A 3 31.76 -56.36 -36.26
C THR A 3 31.88 -54.84 -36.17
N THR A 4 30.84 -54.12 -36.59
CA THR A 4 30.73 -52.67 -36.50
C THR A 4 30.28 -52.30 -35.08
N GLY A 5 31.22 -51.88 -34.23
CA GLY A 5 30.92 -51.38 -32.89
C GLY A 5 30.25 -50.00 -32.97
N HIS A 6 28.94 -49.95 -32.72
CA HIS A 6 28.23 -48.71 -32.46
C HIS A 6 28.53 -48.25 -31.03
N THR A 7 29.47 -47.32 -30.89
CA THR A 7 29.70 -46.58 -29.64
C THR A 7 28.50 -45.66 -29.39
N ARG A 8 27.59 -46.09 -28.53
CA ARG A 8 26.52 -45.23 -27.99
C ARG A 8 27.16 -44.24 -27.03
N HIS A 9 27.34 -43.01 -27.48
CA HIS A 9 27.62 -41.88 -26.59
C HIS A 9 26.35 -41.59 -25.79
N THR A 10 26.25 -42.17 -24.59
CA THR A 10 25.27 -41.74 -23.59
C THR A 10 25.70 -40.38 -23.06
N THR A 11 25.04 -39.32 -23.53
CA THR A 11 25.12 -38.00 -22.93
C THR A 11 24.58 -38.09 -21.49
N PHE A 12 25.47 -38.01 -20.51
CA PHE A 12 25.10 -37.85 -19.10
C PHE A 12 24.50 -36.44 -18.92
N GLU A 13 23.22 -36.32 -19.19
CA GLU A 13 22.43 -35.16 -18.80
C GLU A 13 22.36 -35.19 -17.27
N SER A 14 23.13 -34.31 -16.63
CA SER A 14 23.13 -34.15 -15.17
C SER A 14 21.72 -33.74 -14.75
N ALA A 15 20.92 -34.72 -14.33
CA ALA A 15 19.57 -34.51 -13.85
C ALA A 15 19.64 -33.56 -12.64
N LYS A 16 19.37 -32.27 -12.88
CA LYS A 16 19.30 -31.28 -11.82
C LYS A 16 18.18 -31.70 -10.88
N MET A 17 18.53 -32.01 -9.63
CA MET A 17 17.55 -32.34 -8.60
C MET A 17 16.44 -31.27 -8.56
N PRO A 18 15.16 -31.68 -8.46
CA PRO A 18 14.05 -30.73 -8.34
C PRO A 18 14.26 -29.75 -7.18
N LEU A 19 13.80 -28.50 -7.35
CA LEU A 19 14.00 -27.46 -6.34
C LEU A 19 13.44 -27.86 -4.97
N ALA A 20 12.31 -28.57 -4.95
CA ALA A 20 11.70 -29.09 -3.73
C ALA A 20 12.62 -30.07 -2.96
N GLN A 21 13.46 -30.84 -3.66
CA GLN A 21 14.42 -31.74 -3.05
C GLN A 21 15.68 -31.00 -2.58
N ARG A 22 16.11 -29.96 -3.31
CA ARG A 22 17.30 -29.16 -2.97
C ARG A 22 17.05 -28.15 -1.85
N ASN A 23 15.90 -27.49 -1.85
CA ASN A 23 15.49 -26.49 -0.86
C ASN A 23 13.96 -26.48 -0.75
N PRO A 24 13.39 -27.31 0.15
CA PRO A 24 11.94 -27.43 0.30
C PRO A 24 11.29 -26.12 0.76
N ALA A 25 11.95 -25.33 1.63
CA ALA A 25 11.42 -24.07 2.13
C ALA A 25 11.25 -23.01 1.02
N LEU A 26 12.23 -22.93 0.10
CA LEU A 26 12.12 -22.03 -1.04
C LEU A 26 11.03 -22.48 -2.03
N ALA A 27 10.92 -23.79 -2.27
CA ALA A 27 9.87 -24.33 -3.12
C ALA A 27 8.47 -24.02 -2.56
N GLU A 28 8.25 -24.24 -1.26
CA GLU A 28 7.01 -23.88 -0.58
C GLU A 28 6.71 -22.38 -0.70
N LYS A 29 7.72 -21.53 -0.52
CA LYS A 29 7.54 -20.09 -0.65
C LYS A 29 7.16 -19.67 -2.06
N ILE A 30 7.74 -20.29 -3.09
CA ILE A 30 7.38 -20.03 -4.49
C ILE A 30 5.94 -20.46 -4.75
N GLU A 31 5.49 -21.60 -4.24
CA GLU A 31 4.10 -22.04 -4.35
C GLU A 31 3.13 -21.06 -3.66
N GLN A 32 3.48 -20.56 -2.47
CA GLN A 32 2.71 -19.48 -1.82
C GLN A 32 2.63 -18.21 -2.67
N LEU A 33 3.73 -17.83 -3.31
CA LEU A 33 3.82 -16.65 -4.17
C LEU A 33 3.06 -16.81 -5.50
N ARG A 34 2.80 -18.04 -5.92
CA ARG A 34 2.02 -18.38 -7.13
C ARG A 34 0.50 -18.32 -6.93
N LEU A 35 0.03 -18.27 -5.69
CA LEU A 35 -1.41 -18.20 -5.40
C LEU A 35 -2.06 -17.03 -6.13
N THR A 36 -3.12 -17.31 -6.89
CA THR A 36 -3.85 -16.33 -7.67
C THR A 36 -4.80 -15.51 -6.81
N ILE A 37 -4.93 -14.22 -7.11
CA ILE A 37 -5.84 -13.30 -6.42
C ILE A 37 -6.95 -12.91 -7.39
N ALA A 38 -8.21 -13.05 -6.97
CA ALA A 38 -9.35 -12.67 -7.77
C ALA A 38 -9.55 -11.14 -7.74
N PRO A 39 -9.80 -10.50 -8.90
CA PRO A 39 -10.00 -9.06 -8.96
C PRO A 39 -11.29 -8.59 -8.29
N ILE A 40 -11.19 -7.52 -7.51
CA ILE A 40 -12.36 -6.75 -7.09
C ILE A 40 -12.73 -5.80 -8.23
N VAL A 41 -14.00 -5.80 -8.61
CA VAL A 41 -14.49 -4.99 -9.73
C VAL A 41 -15.12 -3.72 -9.23
N HIS A 42 -15.01 -2.64 -10.01
CA HIS A 42 -15.69 -1.37 -9.77
C HIS A 42 -17.22 -1.54 -9.72
N VAL A 43 -17.88 -0.92 -8.74
CA VAL A 43 -19.33 -1.11 -8.50
C VAL A 43 -20.18 -0.79 -9.73
N GLN A 44 -19.88 0.29 -10.46
CA GLN A 44 -20.63 0.68 -11.66
C GLN A 44 -20.20 -0.05 -12.94
N THR A 45 -18.90 -0.08 -13.25
CA THR A 45 -18.42 -0.52 -14.56
C THR A 45 -18.18 -2.04 -14.61
N GLY A 46 -18.04 -2.70 -13.46
CA GLY A 46 -17.71 -4.14 -13.40
C GLY A 46 -16.28 -4.46 -13.88
N ILE A 47 -15.46 -3.44 -14.14
CA ILE A 47 -14.08 -3.61 -14.60
C ILE A 47 -13.13 -3.51 -13.39
N PRO A 48 -12.05 -4.31 -13.32
CA PRO A 48 -11.02 -4.14 -12.32
C PRO A 48 -9.99 -3.06 -12.70
N PRO A 49 -9.23 -2.51 -11.74
CA PRO A 49 -8.17 -1.56 -12.05
C PRO A 49 -7.07 -2.23 -12.89
N PRO A 50 -6.39 -1.50 -13.79
CA PRO A 50 -5.39 -2.07 -14.69
C PRO A 50 -4.17 -2.63 -13.96
N SER A 51 -3.86 -2.10 -12.78
CA SER A 51 -2.75 -2.52 -11.92
C SER A 51 -3.13 -3.61 -10.90
N PHE A 52 -4.32 -4.21 -11.00
CA PHE A 52 -4.73 -5.23 -10.03
C PHE A 52 -3.77 -6.43 -10.03
N PRO A 53 -3.28 -6.89 -8.86
CA PRO A 53 -2.34 -8.00 -8.79
C PRO A 53 -3.03 -9.34 -9.11
N SER A 54 -2.52 -10.10 -10.08
CA SER A 54 -3.08 -11.41 -10.44
C SER A 54 -2.63 -12.54 -9.51
N CYS A 55 -1.52 -12.36 -8.79
CA CYS A 55 -0.99 -13.33 -7.85
C CYS A 55 -0.32 -12.67 -6.64
N MET A 56 -0.03 -13.49 -5.64
CA MET A 56 0.61 -13.08 -4.39
C MET A 56 1.99 -12.44 -4.60
N LEU A 57 2.78 -12.93 -5.56
CA LEU A 57 4.06 -12.31 -5.91
C LEU A 57 3.85 -10.88 -6.40
N GLN A 58 2.92 -10.66 -7.33
CA GLN A 58 2.66 -9.34 -7.90
C GLN A 58 2.15 -8.38 -6.83
N LEU A 59 1.30 -8.85 -5.92
CA LEU A 59 0.86 -8.08 -4.77
C LEU A 59 2.06 -7.55 -3.97
N PHE A 60 3.04 -8.40 -3.62
CA PHE A 60 4.22 -7.96 -2.85
C PHE A 60 5.17 -7.05 -3.61
N LEU A 61 5.03 -6.94 -4.93
CA LEU A 61 5.85 -6.09 -5.79
C LEU A 61 5.19 -4.74 -6.10
N LEU A 62 3.95 -4.51 -5.66
CA LEU A 62 3.27 -3.25 -5.90
C LEU A 62 4.02 -2.07 -5.27
N THR A 63 4.13 -1.01 -6.07
CA THR A 63 4.69 0.27 -5.68
C THR A 63 3.67 1.11 -4.92
N GLU A 64 4.16 2.14 -4.23
CA GLU A 64 3.29 3.09 -3.55
C GLU A 64 2.33 3.80 -4.52
N SER A 65 2.81 4.20 -5.71
CA SER A 65 1.97 4.83 -6.73
C SER A 65 0.87 3.92 -7.27
N GLU A 66 1.13 2.62 -7.41
CA GLU A 66 0.13 1.66 -7.87
C GLU A 66 -0.92 1.40 -6.79
N LEU A 67 -0.48 1.32 -5.52
CA LEU A 67 -1.41 1.32 -4.39
C LEU A 67 -2.26 2.59 -4.45
N ASP A 68 -1.62 3.76 -4.64
CA ASP A 68 -2.23 5.10 -4.73
C ASP A 68 -3.29 5.23 -5.84
N ALA A 69 -3.04 4.64 -7.01
CA ALA A 69 -4.04 4.57 -8.06
C ALA A 69 -5.23 3.67 -7.66
N MET A 70 -4.99 2.57 -6.93
CA MET A 70 -6.04 1.60 -6.61
C MET A 70 -7.03 2.11 -5.55
N ALA A 71 -6.62 2.74 -4.45
CA ALA A 71 -7.62 3.34 -3.56
C ALA A 71 -8.29 4.59 -4.14
N GLU A 72 -7.67 5.37 -5.01
CA GLU A 72 -8.42 6.38 -5.74
C GLU A 72 -9.55 5.73 -6.56
N TYR A 73 -9.21 4.68 -7.30
CA TYR A 73 -10.16 3.88 -8.09
C TYR A 73 -11.31 3.29 -7.24
N TYR A 74 -10.99 2.63 -6.12
CA TYR A 74 -12.01 1.97 -5.28
C TYR A 74 -12.73 2.91 -4.32
N SER A 75 -12.14 4.04 -3.92
CA SER A 75 -12.83 5.04 -3.10
C SER A 75 -13.91 5.78 -3.88
N GLN A 76 -13.88 5.70 -5.22
CA GLN A 76 -14.83 6.35 -6.12
C GLN A 76 -14.93 7.86 -5.82
N THR A 77 -13.78 8.47 -5.51
CA THR A 77 -13.66 9.89 -5.14
C THR A 77 -13.35 10.78 -6.34
N SER A 78 -12.70 10.22 -7.36
CA SER A 78 -12.46 10.85 -8.65
C SER A 78 -13.66 10.65 -9.57
N LEU A 79 -14.21 11.75 -10.07
CA LEU A 79 -15.15 11.72 -11.19
C LEU A 79 -14.40 11.13 -12.39
N SER A 80 -14.56 9.83 -12.62
CA SER A 80 -13.98 9.16 -13.78
C SER A 80 -14.25 9.98 -15.06
N PRO A 81 -13.22 10.32 -15.87
CA PRO A 81 -13.38 11.06 -17.13
C PRO A 81 -14.29 10.36 -18.16
N MET A 82 -14.67 9.10 -17.90
CA MET A 82 -15.52 8.30 -18.76
C MET A 82 -17.02 8.39 -18.43
N THR A 83 -17.43 9.35 -17.60
CA THR A 83 -18.85 9.60 -17.28
C THR A 83 -19.56 10.54 -18.26
N ASN A 84 -18.93 10.95 -19.37
CA ASN A 84 -19.63 11.66 -20.45
C ASN A 84 -20.54 10.75 -21.31
N VAL A 85 -20.74 9.48 -20.94
CA VAL A 85 -21.59 8.52 -21.68
C VAL A 85 -22.68 7.87 -20.81
N CYS A 86 -22.86 8.27 -19.56
CA CYS A 86 -24.10 7.94 -18.84
C CYS A 86 -25.12 9.06 -19.07
N ASN A 87 -26.18 8.71 -19.79
CA ASN A 87 -27.31 9.57 -20.10
C ASN A 87 -27.79 10.32 -18.86
N ALA A 88 -28.15 11.60 -19.06
CA ALA A 88 -28.50 12.62 -18.08
C ALA A 88 -29.79 12.36 -17.28
N HIS A 89 -30.10 11.11 -16.91
CA HIS A 89 -31.23 10.77 -16.04
C HIS A 89 -30.86 9.51 -15.25
N LEU A 90 -30.82 9.63 -13.91
CA LEU A 90 -30.64 8.55 -12.91
C LEU A 90 -29.20 8.20 -12.51
N LEU A 91 -28.53 9.14 -11.81
CA LEU A 91 -27.74 8.95 -10.57
C LEU A 91 -26.73 10.09 -10.49
N SER A 92 -26.74 10.80 -9.35
CA SER A 92 -25.83 11.91 -9.15
C SER A 92 -24.39 11.36 -9.05
N PRO A 93 -23.37 12.06 -9.58
CA PRO A 93 -21.96 11.61 -9.50
C PRO A 93 -21.40 11.47 -8.07
N CYS A 94 -22.23 11.60 -7.03
CA CYS A 94 -21.87 11.62 -5.62
C CYS A 94 -22.29 10.34 -4.85
N ASP A 95 -23.15 9.49 -5.42
CA ASP A 95 -23.89 8.49 -4.64
C ASP A 95 -23.09 7.22 -4.28
N LEU A 96 -21.91 7.02 -4.88
CA LEU A 96 -21.11 5.80 -4.67
C LEU A 96 -19.73 6.05 -4.05
N LYS A 97 -19.47 7.27 -3.58
CA LYS A 97 -18.27 7.58 -2.81
C LYS A 97 -18.20 6.63 -1.61
N ASN A 98 -17.13 5.86 -1.51
CA ASN A 98 -16.93 4.85 -0.47
C ASN A 98 -18.00 3.74 -0.42
N ALA A 99 -18.57 3.35 -1.56
CA ALA A 99 -19.58 2.29 -1.62
C ALA A 99 -19.07 0.87 -1.24
N TYR A 100 -17.75 0.67 -1.13
CA TYR A 100 -17.20 -0.61 -0.66
C TYR A 100 -17.29 -0.73 0.88
N PRO A 101 -17.59 -1.93 1.42
CA PRO A 101 -17.72 -2.14 2.86
C PRO A 101 -16.49 -1.76 3.68
N GLN A 102 -15.31 -1.75 3.06
CA GLN A 102 -14.08 -1.26 3.66
C GLN A 102 -13.48 -0.18 2.77
N THR A 103 -13.05 0.93 3.34
CA THR A 103 -12.37 2.00 2.61
C THR A 103 -10.87 1.96 2.88
N MET A 104 -10.09 2.09 1.82
CA MET A 104 -8.65 2.36 1.91
C MET A 104 -8.44 3.86 2.12
N ASP A 105 -8.70 4.30 3.35
CA ASP A 105 -8.61 5.71 3.74
C ASP A 105 -7.15 6.13 3.92
N TRP A 106 -6.54 6.70 2.88
CA TRP A 106 -5.19 7.27 2.97
C TRP A 106 -5.16 8.70 3.49
N SER A 107 -6.31 9.32 3.77
CA SER A 107 -6.35 10.65 4.38
C SER A 107 -5.94 10.64 5.86
N ARG A 108 -5.64 9.45 6.41
CA ARG A 108 -5.20 9.25 7.79
C ARG A 108 -3.97 10.12 8.12
N PRO A 109 -3.98 10.87 9.25
CA PRO A 109 -2.89 11.80 9.58
C PRO A 109 -1.49 11.21 9.68
N PHE A 110 -1.36 9.91 9.96
CA PHE A 110 -0.06 9.23 10.08
C PHE A 110 0.51 8.77 8.72
N LEU A 111 -0.31 8.74 7.66
CA LEU A 111 0.12 8.46 6.28
C LEU A 111 0.52 9.73 5.51
N ASN A 112 0.39 10.91 6.13
CA ASN A 112 0.73 12.19 5.52
C ASN A 112 2.21 12.26 5.11
N THR A 113 2.46 12.68 3.87
CA THR A 113 3.78 12.81 3.23
C THR A 113 4.31 14.24 3.22
N ASP A 114 3.71 15.16 3.98
CA ASP A 114 4.09 16.58 4.04
C ASP A 114 5.61 16.75 4.25
N PRO A 115 6.33 17.38 3.31
CA PRO A 115 7.78 17.59 3.40
C PRO A 115 8.16 18.56 4.52
N THR A 116 7.24 19.38 5.02
CA THR A 116 7.49 20.33 6.12
C THR A 116 7.50 19.65 7.49
N LEU A 117 6.97 18.42 7.59
CA LEU A 117 7.00 17.65 8.82
C LEU A 117 8.40 17.03 9.04
N PRO A 118 8.95 17.16 10.27
CA PRO A 118 10.17 16.45 10.66
C PRO A 118 10.06 14.93 10.48
N GLU A 119 11.17 14.25 10.21
CA GLU A 119 11.16 12.80 9.93
C GLU A 119 10.65 11.95 11.10
N ASN A 120 10.83 12.40 12.34
CA ASN A 120 10.29 11.71 13.51
C ASN A 120 8.77 11.88 13.65
N CYS A 121 8.16 12.79 12.89
CA CYS A 121 6.72 13.07 12.90
C CYS A 121 5.97 12.42 11.72
N LYS A 122 6.64 11.59 10.91
CA LYS A 122 6.01 10.86 9.80
C LYS A 122 6.61 9.47 9.63
N LEU A 123 5.90 8.63 8.87
CA LEU A 123 6.43 7.31 8.48
C LEU A 123 7.51 7.46 7.43
N THR A 124 8.52 6.61 7.51
CA THR A 124 9.47 6.43 6.39
C THR A 124 8.76 5.86 5.17
N ASP A 125 9.33 6.02 3.99
CA ASP A 125 8.73 5.52 2.74
C ASP A 125 8.46 4.01 2.78
N ILE A 126 9.39 3.25 3.35
CA ILE A 126 9.27 1.79 3.48
C ILE A 126 8.16 1.41 4.49
N GLU A 127 8.08 2.11 5.63
CA GLU A 127 7.00 1.87 6.60
C GLU A 127 5.64 2.21 6.00
N ARG A 128 5.54 3.36 5.32
CA ARG A 128 4.31 3.81 4.67
C ARG A 128 3.85 2.83 3.60
N LEU A 129 4.75 2.35 2.76
CA LEU A 129 4.48 1.31 1.77
C LEU A 129 3.96 0.02 2.43
N LYS A 130 4.61 -0.44 3.51
CA LYS A 130 4.15 -1.63 4.26
C LYS A 130 2.74 -1.45 4.83
N VAL A 131 2.45 -0.28 5.39
CA VAL A 131 1.11 0.00 5.94
C VAL A 131 0.07 0.07 4.83
N LYS A 132 0.34 0.78 3.73
CA LYS A 132 -0.57 0.85 2.56
C LYS A 132 -0.82 -0.54 1.97
N MET A 133 0.22 -1.35 1.82
CA MET A 133 0.12 -2.74 1.35
C MET A 133 -0.77 -3.59 2.25
N ARG A 134 -0.57 -3.50 3.58
CA ARG A 134 -1.41 -4.21 4.56
C ARG A 134 -2.87 -3.75 4.47
N MET A 135 -3.11 -2.44 4.38
CA MET A 135 -4.47 -1.90 4.25
C MET A 135 -5.14 -2.40 2.96
N PHE A 136 -4.41 -2.44 1.84
CA PHE A 136 -4.89 -2.99 0.58
C PHE A 136 -5.17 -4.49 0.68
N ALA A 137 -4.25 -5.28 1.25
CA ALA A 137 -4.44 -6.71 1.49
C ALA A 137 -5.70 -6.99 2.34
N ARG A 138 -5.96 -6.17 3.36
CA ARG A 138 -7.18 -6.27 4.17
C ARG A 138 -8.43 -5.91 3.36
N PHE A 139 -8.35 -4.87 2.53
CA PHE A 139 -9.43 -4.46 1.63
C PHE A 139 -9.84 -5.59 0.66
N ILE A 140 -8.86 -6.31 0.10
CA ILE A 140 -9.12 -7.45 -0.78
C ILE A 140 -9.49 -8.75 -0.04
N GLY A 141 -9.68 -8.68 1.29
CA GLY A 141 -10.15 -9.81 2.10
C GLY A 141 -9.09 -10.86 2.44
N MET A 142 -7.81 -10.53 2.36
CA MET A 142 -6.74 -11.47 2.75
C MET A 142 -6.70 -11.69 4.26
N ARG A 143 -6.64 -12.96 4.68
CA ARG A 143 -6.41 -13.29 6.09
C ARG A 143 -4.99 -12.93 6.51
N GLY A 144 -4.85 -12.48 7.76
CA GLY A 144 -3.56 -12.11 8.33
C GLY A 144 -3.08 -10.70 7.95
N ALA A 145 -3.92 -9.89 7.30
CA ALA A 145 -3.65 -8.47 7.02
C ALA A 145 -4.03 -7.54 8.18
N GLU A 146 -4.06 -8.07 9.40
CA GLU A 146 -4.38 -7.29 10.60
C GLU A 146 -3.24 -6.36 10.98
N THR A 147 -3.59 -5.25 11.64
CA THR A 147 -2.62 -4.24 12.04
C THR A 147 -1.60 -4.86 13.01
N PRO A 148 -0.32 -4.97 12.61
CA PRO A 148 0.71 -5.57 13.45
C PRO A 148 1.10 -4.62 14.59
N LYS A 149 1.67 -5.19 15.67
CA LYS A 149 2.05 -4.43 16.87
C LYS A 149 3.00 -3.26 16.57
N TRP A 150 4.01 -3.47 15.72
CA TRP A 150 4.97 -2.43 15.36
C TRP A 150 4.32 -1.21 14.70
N GLU A 151 3.27 -1.42 13.89
CA GLU A 151 2.57 -0.32 13.23
C GLU A 151 1.82 0.53 14.27
N TYR A 152 1.19 -0.12 15.25
CA TYR A 152 0.53 0.58 16.35
C TYR A 152 1.53 1.37 17.20
N GLU A 153 2.63 0.73 17.60
CA GLU A 153 3.71 1.38 18.36
C GLU A 153 4.27 2.60 17.60
N ARG A 154 4.49 2.45 16.29
CA ARG A 154 4.97 3.54 15.43
C ARG A 154 3.96 4.68 15.28
N GLN A 155 2.67 4.37 15.17
CA GLN A 155 1.60 5.38 15.14
C GLN A 155 1.55 6.18 16.44
N VAL A 156 1.66 5.50 17.59
CA VAL A 156 1.70 6.15 18.91
C VAL A 156 2.93 7.05 19.05
N GLU A 157 4.09 6.57 18.59
CA GLU A 157 5.34 7.35 18.59
C GLU A 157 5.22 8.62 17.75
N ILE A 158 4.74 8.51 16.51
CA ILE A 158 4.54 9.66 15.61
C ILE A 158 3.56 10.65 16.23
N LEU A 159 2.46 10.16 16.81
CA LEU A 159 1.47 11.01 17.47
C LEU A 159 2.08 11.77 18.65
N ARG A 160 2.86 11.10 19.49
CA ARG A 160 3.59 11.73 20.60
C ARG A 160 4.52 12.83 20.11
N ASN A 161 5.30 12.56 19.05
CA ASN A 161 6.24 13.54 18.49
C ASN A 161 5.52 14.76 17.91
N LYS A 162 4.36 14.57 17.27
CA LYS A 162 3.51 15.67 16.78
C LYS A 162 2.97 16.53 17.92
N ILE A 163 2.52 15.91 19.01
CA ILE A 163 2.04 16.64 20.20
C ILE A 163 3.18 17.45 20.81
N GLU A 164 4.36 16.85 21.01
CA GLU A 164 5.52 17.56 21.57
C GLU A 164 5.92 18.76 20.70
N LYS A 165 5.89 18.61 19.38
CA LYS A 165 6.14 19.71 18.44
C LYS A 165 5.12 20.83 18.59
N SER A 166 3.82 20.51 18.62
CA SER A 166 2.73 21.48 18.77
C SER A 166 2.89 22.30 20.05
N VAL A 167 3.13 21.62 21.19
CA VAL A 167 3.33 22.28 22.49
C VAL A 167 4.51 23.25 22.44
N ARG A 168 5.64 22.83 21.84
CA ARG A 168 6.83 23.68 21.71
C ARG A 168 6.58 24.91 20.84
N GLU A 169 5.85 24.76 19.75
CA GLU A 169 5.48 25.87 18.86
C GLU A 169 4.56 26.86 19.57
N GLU A 170 3.56 26.37 20.31
CA GLU A 170 2.66 27.19 21.13
C GLU A 170 3.40 27.95 22.23
N GLU A 171 4.33 27.30 22.92
CA GLU A 171 5.19 27.93 23.93
C GLU A 171 6.05 29.05 23.31
N ASN A 172 6.66 28.81 22.15
CA ASN A 172 7.46 29.82 21.45
C ASN A 172 6.60 31.04 21.04
N VAL A 173 5.43 30.80 20.45
CA VAL A 173 4.49 31.87 20.07
C VAL A 173 4.02 32.65 21.29
N SER A 174 3.76 31.96 22.41
CA SER A 174 3.36 32.60 23.67
C SER A 174 4.47 33.47 24.25
N ARG A 175 5.72 33.01 24.19
CA ARG A 175 6.91 33.78 24.61
C ARG A 175 7.13 35.00 23.72
N GLU A 176 6.99 34.86 22.41
CA GLU A 176 7.11 35.99 21.47
C GLU A 176 6.03 37.05 21.74
N LYS A 177 4.76 36.64 21.88
CA LYS A 177 3.66 37.56 22.25
C LYS A 177 3.93 38.28 23.56
N PHE A 178 4.51 37.59 24.54
CA PHE A 178 4.89 38.19 25.82
C PHE A 178 6.01 39.25 25.68
N CYS A 179 7.04 38.98 24.86
CA CYS A 179 8.13 39.91 24.60
C CYS A 179 7.68 41.20 23.90
N TRP A 180 6.75 41.11 22.95
CA TRP A 180 6.24 42.26 22.19
C TRP A 180 5.04 42.98 22.83
N GLY A 181 4.46 42.42 23.89
CA GLY A 181 3.27 42.96 24.58
C GLY A 181 3.56 44.03 25.65
N LYS A 182 4.83 44.30 25.99
CA LYS A 182 5.19 45.15 27.15
C LYS A 182 5.33 46.65 26.85
N ASP A 183 5.42 47.06 25.58
CA ASP A 183 5.70 48.47 25.19
C ASP A 183 4.47 49.35 24.87
N ARG A 184 3.24 48.94 25.23
CA ARG A 184 2.02 49.77 25.01
C ARG A 184 1.40 50.39 26.26
N ARG A 185 2.21 50.70 27.28
CA ARG A 185 1.75 51.50 28.45
C ARG A 185 2.81 52.52 28.89
N MET A 186 3.18 53.44 28.01
CA MET A 186 3.76 54.73 28.38
C MET A 186 3.28 55.79 27.38
N SER A 187 2.12 56.38 27.65
CA SER A 187 1.76 57.73 27.23
C SER A 187 0.69 58.29 28.17
#